data_AF-A0A2H3JUB4-F1
#
_entry.id   AF-A0A2H3JUB4-F1
#
_cell.length_a   1.000
_cell.length_b   1.000
_cell.length_c   1.000
_cell.angle_alpha   90.00
_cell.angle_beta   90.00
_cell.angle_gamma   90.00
#
_symmetry.space_group_name_H-M   'P 1'
#
loop_
_entity.id
_entity.type
_entity.pdbx_description
1 polymer ?
#
loop_
_entity_poly.entity_id
_entity_poly.type
_entity_poly.pdbx_seq_one_letter_code
_entity_poly.pdbx_strand_id
1 'polypeptide(L)'
;MISRQGNLLTDETKAKLTKFWRNIKYLVLDECSMLSKTFLATLSRRIAIGKQKEDGTTCSESFGCALYHPVNMVKDSAEAQLGRTIYEEFSQVVLLKEQVRVTDEIWHEFLCHLRDGHVQENHLPMLKKLDAVLVTPRHSVRNHWNRYALCKHCKDSGQRLFKCSAEDTIGRKPLSDQERTLVQQRAARQKHKRNNQITLADEIELAIGMKVMVTDNIETDLDITNGARGEIVDIILDPREAALPEGCEVKLRYLPSYILVKLTRTRATRLEGLGENVVPIQVKKRSFKISYRSEEGKTLTRTVQRRQYAISRVSVPQMHL
;
A
#
# COMPACT_ATOMS: atom_id res chain seq x y z
N MET A 1 6.85 -5.90 13.80
CA MET A 1 7.54 -7.18 14.12
C MET A 1 6.79 -7.85 15.25
N ILE A 2 6.53 -9.16 15.16
CA ILE A 2 5.97 -10.00 16.23
C ILE A 2 6.89 -11.21 16.33
N SER A 3 7.23 -11.65 17.55
CA SER A 3 8.06 -12.84 17.78
C SER A 3 7.21 -14.11 17.86
N ARG A 4 7.82 -15.28 17.67
CA ARG A 4 7.15 -16.60 17.64
C ARG A 4 6.73 -17.16 19.01
N GLN A 5 6.60 -16.32 20.04
CA GLN A 5 6.28 -16.74 21.41
C GLN A 5 5.16 -15.87 21.99
N GLY A 6 4.23 -16.51 22.69
CA GLY A 6 2.93 -15.96 23.09
C GLY A 6 3.00 -15.00 24.28
N ASN A 7 3.64 -13.85 24.14
CA ASN A 7 3.54 -12.79 25.14
C ASN A 7 2.11 -12.25 25.21
N LEU A 8 1.63 -12.08 26.44
CA LEU A 8 0.37 -11.42 26.78
C LEU A 8 0.31 -10.02 26.16
N LEU A 9 -0.87 -9.65 25.65
CA LEU A 9 -1.15 -8.27 25.22
C LEU A 9 -1.07 -7.34 26.44
N THR A 10 -0.35 -6.22 26.33
CA THR A 10 -0.30 -5.22 27.41
C THR A 10 -1.68 -4.65 27.67
N ASP A 11 -1.96 -4.27 28.92
CA ASP A 11 -3.30 -3.83 29.32
C ASP A 11 -3.71 -2.51 28.65
N GLU A 12 -2.75 -1.63 28.34
CA GLU A 12 -2.95 -0.52 27.39
C GLU A 12 -3.52 -0.98 26.05
N THR A 13 -2.99 -2.08 25.49
CA THR A 13 -3.41 -2.61 24.19
C THR A 13 -4.78 -3.26 24.28
N LYS A 14 -5.08 -3.96 25.39
CA LYS A 14 -6.42 -4.45 25.70
C LYS A 14 -7.41 -3.28 25.76
N ALA A 15 -7.17 -2.29 26.61
CA ALA A 15 -8.04 -1.12 26.77
C ALA A 15 -8.28 -0.36 25.45
N LYS A 16 -7.26 -0.21 24.61
CA LYS A 16 -7.38 0.37 23.26
C LYS A 16 -8.25 -0.49 22.33
N LEU A 17 -8.09 -1.82 22.35
CA LEU A 17 -8.94 -2.76 21.60
C LEU A 17 -10.39 -2.74 22.11
N THR A 18 -10.62 -2.83 23.42
CA THR A 18 -11.95 -2.80 24.04
C THR A 18 -12.67 -1.50 23.71
N LYS A 19 -12.01 -0.33 23.85
CA LYS A 19 -12.59 0.97 23.47
C LYS A 19 -12.97 1.03 21.98
N PHE A 20 -12.15 0.47 21.08
CA PHE A 20 -12.41 0.47 19.64
C PHE A 20 -13.57 -0.48 19.27
N TRP A 21 -13.53 -1.74 19.73
CA TRP A 21 -14.50 -2.75 19.33
C TRP A 21 -15.85 -2.67 20.08
N ARG A 22 -15.94 -2.00 21.24
CA ARG A 22 -17.17 -1.91 22.08
C ARG A 22 -18.44 -1.73 21.25
N ASN A 23 -18.51 -0.68 20.44
CA ASN A 23 -19.73 -0.29 19.71
C ASN A 23 -19.86 -0.90 18.30
N ILE A 24 -18.82 -1.53 17.76
CA ILE A 24 -18.83 -2.07 16.39
C ILE A 24 -19.69 -3.34 16.33
N LYS A 25 -20.82 -3.32 15.61
CA LYS A 25 -21.72 -4.47 15.46
C LYS A 25 -21.40 -5.36 14.26
N TYR A 26 -20.92 -4.78 13.17
CA TYR A 26 -20.63 -5.48 11.92
C TYR A 26 -19.20 -5.19 11.46
N LEU A 27 -18.57 -6.16 10.81
CA LEU A 27 -17.25 -6.03 10.19
C LEU A 27 -17.34 -6.57 8.76
N VAL A 28 -17.23 -5.68 7.77
CA VAL A 28 -17.17 -6.07 6.35
C VAL A 28 -15.70 -6.31 5.98
N LEU A 29 -15.42 -7.43 5.31
CA LEU A 29 -14.10 -7.82 4.84
C LEU A 29 -14.15 -8.04 3.32
N ASP A 30 -13.77 -7.01 2.57
CA ASP A 30 -13.62 -7.08 1.11
C ASP A 30 -12.33 -7.82 0.71
N GLU A 31 -12.29 -8.34 -0.52
CA GLU A 31 -11.18 -9.13 -1.10
C GLU A 31 -10.66 -10.24 -0.15
N CYS A 32 -11.60 -10.97 0.48
CA CYS A 32 -11.30 -11.97 1.51
C CYS A 32 -10.37 -13.11 1.04
N SER A 33 -10.27 -13.33 -0.28
CA SER A 33 -9.32 -14.24 -0.95
C SER A 33 -7.85 -13.91 -0.64
N MET A 34 -7.53 -12.65 -0.30
CA MET A 34 -6.19 -12.20 0.05
C MET A 34 -5.84 -12.37 1.54
N LEU A 35 -6.80 -12.74 2.39
CA LEU A 35 -6.61 -12.89 3.84
C LEU A 35 -6.05 -14.28 4.17
N SER A 36 -4.86 -14.35 4.78
CA SER A 36 -4.31 -15.64 5.21
C SER A 36 -5.11 -16.21 6.39
N LYS A 37 -5.27 -17.54 6.43
CA LYS A 37 -5.85 -18.28 7.57
C LYS A 37 -5.32 -17.77 8.93
N THR A 38 -3.99 -17.63 9.04
CA THR A 38 -3.29 -17.10 10.23
C THR A 38 -3.65 -15.66 10.61
N PHE A 39 -3.95 -14.80 9.63
CA PHE A 39 -4.41 -13.44 9.89
C PHE A 39 -5.85 -13.45 10.41
N LEU A 40 -6.74 -14.27 9.84
CA LEU A 40 -8.13 -14.39 10.29
C LEU A 40 -8.21 -14.90 11.74
N ALA A 41 -7.42 -15.91 12.11
CA ALA A 41 -7.28 -16.35 13.51
C ALA A 41 -6.79 -15.24 14.44
N THR A 42 -5.82 -14.43 13.97
CA THR A 42 -5.28 -13.28 14.73
C THR A 42 -6.31 -12.16 14.89
N LEU A 43 -7.14 -11.94 13.86
CA LEU A 43 -8.20 -10.94 13.83
C LEU A 43 -9.33 -11.32 14.80
N SER A 44 -9.87 -12.54 14.68
CA SER A 44 -10.89 -13.08 15.58
C SER A 44 -10.46 -13.01 17.06
N ARG A 45 -9.24 -13.48 17.38
CA ARG A 45 -8.69 -13.40 18.76
C ARG A 45 -8.64 -11.95 19.30
N ARG A 46 -8.38 -10.96 18.44
CA ARG A 46 -8.36 -9.54 18.84
C ARG A 46 -9.76 -8.94 18.98
N ILE A 47 -10.70 -9.35 18.15
CA ILE A 47 -12.11 -8.96 18.26
C ILE A 47 -12.69 -9.52 19.56
N ALA A 48 -12.46 -10.81 19.86
CA ALA A 48 -12.89 -11.44 21.11
C ALA A 48 -12.40 -10.67 22.35
N ILE A 49 -11.10 -10.33 22.42
CA ILE A 49 -10.54 -9.51 23.50
C ILE A 49 -11.15 -8.09 23.53
N GLY A 50 -11.42 -7.49 22.36
CA GLY A 50 -12.12 -6.21 22.26
C GLY A 50 -13.62 -6.26 22.60
N LYS A 51 -14.20 -7.46 22.71
CA LYS A 51 -15.63 -7.73 22.96
C LYS A 51 -15.91 -8.40 24.30
N GLN A 52 -14.88 -8.77 25.07
CA GLN A 52 -15.04 -9.23 26.45
C GLN A 52 -15.80 -8.18 27.27
N LYS A 53 -16.89 -8.61 27.91
CA LYS A 53 -17.60 -7.84 28.93
C LYS A 53 -16.76 -7.82 30.21
N GLU A 54 -17.02 -6.85 31.07
CA GLU A 54 -16.30 -6.68 32.34
C GLU A 54 -16.57 -7.85 33.32
N ASP A 55 -17.69 -8.57 33.15
CA ASP A 55 -18.08 -9.79 33.89
C ASP A 55 -17.33 -11.09 33.48
N GLY A 56 -16.23 -11.00 32.73
CA GLY A 56 -15.36 -12.14 32.37
C GLY A 56 -15.94 -13.19 31.39
N THR A 57 -17.24 -13.22 31.18
CA THR A 57 -17.94 -14.22 30.35
C THR A 57 -17.65 -14.04 28.86
N THR A 58 -16.93 -15.01 28.27
CA THR A 58 -16.75 -15.12 26.82
C THR A 58 -17.96 -15.77 26.16
N CYS A 59 -18.62 -15.06 25.24
CA CYS A 59 -19.62 -15.67 24.36
C CYS A 59 -18.97 -16.77 23.52
N SER A 60 -19.42 -18.01 23.70
CA SER A 60 -18.91 -19.20 23.03
C SER A 60 -19.93 -19.72 22.02
N GLU A 61 -20.03 -19.05 20.88
CA GLU A 61 -20.85 -19.47 19.73
C GLU A 61 -19.92 -19.66 18.50
N SER A 62 -20.14 -20.74 17.76
CA SER A 62 -19.36 -21.22 16.60
C SER A 62 -20.30 -21.85 15.55
N PHE A 63 -19.95 -21.86 14.24
CA PHE A 63 -20.94 -21.71 13.14
C PHE A 63 -20.67 -22.42 11.77
N GLY A 64 -19.79 -23.44 11.66
CA GLY A 64 -19.35 -24.09 10.39
C GLY A 64 -20.43 -24.42 9.32
N CYS A 65 -20.21 -24.48 7.98
CA CYS A 65 -19.03 -24.70 7.10
C CYS A 65 -19.31 -24.13 5.66
N ALA A 66 -18.40 -23.88 4.68
CA ALA A 66 -16.93 -23.81 4.59
C ALA A 66 -16.41 -23.27 3.21
N LEU A 67 -15.32 -22.47 3.10
CA LEU A 67 -14.74 -22.02 1.79
C LEU A 67 -13.21 -21.66 1.79
N TYR A 68 -12.29 -22.63 1.95
CA TYR A 68 -10.85 -22.41 1.67
C TYR A 68 -10.10 -23.70 1.25
N HIS A 69 -8.96 -23.54 0.56
CA HIS A 69 -8.04 -24.61 0.13
C HIS A 69 -7.74 -25.65 1.25
N PRO A 70 -7.71 -26.96 0.95
CA PRO A 70 -7.66 -28.05 1.93
C PRO A 70 -6.56 -27.89 2.99
N VAL A 71 -6.81 -28.43 4.19
CA VAL A 71 -5.82 -28.47 5.27
C VAL A 71 -4.70 -29.41 4.85
N ASN A 72 -3.47 -28.92 4.84
CA ASN A 72 -2.31 -29.79 4.80
C ASN A 72 -1.78 -29.96 6.21
N MET A 73 -2.16 -31.04 6.90
CA MET A 73 -1.79 -31.33 8.30
C MET A 73 -0.27 -31.30 8.55
N VAL A 74 0.54 -31.50 7.50
CA VAL A 74 2.02 -31.52 7.56
C VAL A 74 2.64 -30.13 7.36
N LYS A 75 1.86 -29.13 6.90
CA LYS A 75 2.36 -27.78 6.52
C LYS A 75 1.61 -26.60 7.17
N ASP A 76 0.32 -26.74 7.49
CA ASP A 76 -0.49 -25.69 8.11
C ASP A 76 -0.24 -25.64 9.63
N SER A 77 0.15 -24.47 10.17
CA SER A 77 0.31 -24.28 11.62
C SER A 77 -1.03 -24.33 12.36
N ALA A 78 -1.02 -24.57 13.67
CA ALA A 78 -2.24 -24.53 14.50
C ALA A 78 -3.03 -23.21 14.36
N GLU A 79 -2.35 -22.08 14.12
CA GLU A 79 -2.98 -20.78 13.85
C GLU A 79 -3.64 -20.72 12.46
N ALA A 80 -3.10 -21.44 11.47
CA ALA A 80 -3.73 -21.60 10.16
C ALA A 80 -4.90 -22.60 10.21
N GLN A 81 -4.83 -23.62 11.05
CA GLN A 81 -5.92 -24.57 11.28
C GLN A 81 -7.10 -23.88 11.98
N LEU A 82 -6.86 -23.21 13.11
CA LEU A 82 -7.86 -22.37 13.80
C LEU A 82 -8.45 -21.31 12.87
N GLY A 83 -7.62 -20.68 12.05
CA GLY A 83 -8.05 -19.70 11.06
C GLY A 83 -8.88 -20.26 9.92
N ARG A 84 -8.75 -21.56 9.60
CA ARG A 84 -9.67 -22.27 8.72
C ARG A 84 -10.99 -22.53 9.43
N THR A 85 -10.98 -23.08 10.65
CA THR A 85 -12.22 -23.30 11.42
C THR A 85 -13.03 -22.01 11.54
N ILE A 86 -12.38 -20.87 11.81
CA ILE A 86 -12.99 -19.53 11.87
C ILE A 86 -13.46 -19.01 10.50
N TYR A 87 -12.87 -19.46 9.39
CA TYR A 87 -13.45 -19.20 8.06
C TYR A 87 -14.67 -20.09 7.83
N GLU A 88 -14.64 -21.32 8.31
CA GLU A 88 -15.70 -22.28 8.06
C GLU A 88 -17.03 -21.84 8.71
N GLU A 89 -16.99 -21.00 9.77
CA GLU A 89 -18.13 -20.30 10.42
C GLU A 89 -19.17 -19.63 9.49
N PHE A 90 -18.90 -19.44 8.19
CA PHE A 90 -19.81 -18.77 7.26
C PHE A 90 -20.62 -19.76 6.41
N SER A 91 -21.75 -20.21 6.97
CA SER A 91 -22.69 -21.16 6.33
C SER A 91 -23.56 -20.56 5.20
N GLN A 92 -23.65 -19.23 5.09
CA GLN A 92 -24.41 -18.55 4.02
C GLN A 92 -23.48 -18.03 2.92
N VAL A 93 -23.64 -18.54 1.70
CA VAL A 93 -22.91 -18.10 0.50
C VAL A 93 -23.89 -17.55 -0.53
N VAL A 94 -23.80 -16.26 -0.83
CA VAL A 94 -24.60 -15.59 -1.88
C VAL A 94 -23.75 -15.44 -3.13
N LEU A 95 -24.09 -16.16 -4.19
CA LEU A 95 -23.39 -16.08 -5.48
C LEU A 95 -24.07 -15.06 -6.41
N LEU A 96 -23.45 -13.89 -6.56
CA LEU A 96 -23.84 -12.92 -7.58
C LEU A 96 -23.47 -13.45 -8.97
N LYS A 97 -24.46 -13.56 -9.86
CA LYS A 97 -24.27 -14.08 -11.24
C LYS A 97 -24.13 -12.97 -12.29
N GLU A 98 -24.67 -11.79 -12.02
CA GLU A 98 -24.65 -10.66 -12.95
C GLU A 98 -23.32 -9.89 -12.87
N GLN A 99 -22.72 -9.59 -14.02
CA GLN A 99 -21.44 -8.88 -14.12
C GLN A 99 -21.65 -7.45 -14.64
N VAL A 100 -21.88 -6.49 -13.74
CA VAL A 100 -22.12 -5.08 -14.10
C VAL A 100 -20.86 -4.31 -14.53
N ARG A 101 -19.65 -4.88 -14.39
CA ARG A 101 -18.38 -4.19 -14.72
C ARG A 101 -18.05 -4.20 -16.21
N VAL A 102 -18.62 -5.13 -16.97
CA VAL A 102 -18.34 -5.36 -18.39
C VAL A 102 -19.67 -5.62 -19.08
N THR A 103 -20.08 -4.69 -19.92
CA THR A 103 -21.32 -4.75 -20.72
C THR A 103 -21.08 -5.25 -22.15
N ASP A 104 -19.81 -5.41 -22.55
CA ASP A 104 -19.45 -5.99 -23.85
C ASP A 104 -19.50 -7.52 -23.75
N GLU A 105 -20.38 -8.14 -24.54
CA GLU A 105 -20.67 -9.58 -24.47
C GLU A 105 -19.45 -10.44 -24.83
N ILE A 106 -18.67 -10.01 -25.81
CA ILE A 106 -17.46 -10.72 -26.27
C ILE A 106 -16.38 -10.66 -25.17
N TRP A 107 -16.20 -9.50 -24.54
CA TRP A 107 -15.30 -9.33 -23.40
C TRP A 107 -15.78 -10.07 -22.15
N HIS A 108 -17.10 -10.22 -21.96
CA HIS A 108 -17.65 -11.05 -20.90
C HIS A 108 -17.38 -12.54 -21.14
N GLU A 109 -17.67 -13.06 -22.35
CA GLU A 109 -17.38 -14.43 -22.77
C GLU A 109 -15.89 -14.75 -22.58
N PHE A 110 -15.00 -13.87 -23.07
CA PHE A 110 -13.56 -14.00 -22.89
C PHE A 110 -13.16 -14.09 -21.40
N LEU A 111 -13.71 -13.24 -20.54
CA LEU A 111 -13.37 -13.27 -19.10
C LEU A 111 -13.86 -14.53 -18.40
N CYS A 112 -15.00 -15.09 -18.81
CA CYS A 112 -15.48 -16.38 -18.31
C CYS A 112 -14.56 -17.52 -18.78
N HIS A 113 -14.26 -17.61 -20.08
CA HIS A 113 -13.31 -18.59 -20.61
C HIS A 113 -11.90 -18.45 -20.01
N LEU A 114 -11.43 -17.22 -19.73
CA LEU A 114 -10.15 -16.96 -19.08
C LEU A 114 -10.12 -17.42 -17.62
N ARG A 115 -11.20 -17.22 -16.86
CA ARG A 115 -11.33 -17.68 -15.46
C ARG A 115 -11.26 -19.20 -15.39
N ASP A 116 -11.92 -19.88 -16.32
CA ASP A 116 -12.13 -21.33 -16.28
C ASP A 116 -11.03 -22.10 -17.06
N GLY A 117 -10.12 -21.39 -17.73
CA GLY A 117 -8.94 -21.94 -18.41
C GLY A 117 -9.15 -22.36 -19.86
N HIS A 118 -10.25 -21.93 -20.49
CA HIS A 118 -10.73 -22.35 -21.81
C HIS A 118 -10.54 -21.29 -22.91
N VAL A 119 -9.47 -20.49 -22.85
CA VAL A 119 -9.19 -19.44 -23.86
C VAL A 119 -8.90 -20.07 -25.23
N GLN A 120 -9.75 -19.77 -26.20
CA GLN A 120 -9.63 -20.20 -27.60
C GLN A 120 -9.03 -19.10 -28.50
N GLU A 121 -8.54 -19.47 -29.69
CA GLU A 121 -7.82 -18.57 -30.62
C GLU A 121 -8.66 -17.38 -31.14
N ASN A 122 -9.97 -17.56 -31.27
CA ASN A 122 -10.93 -16.51 -31.60
C ASN A 122 -10.95 -15.33 -30.60
N HIS A 123 -10.43 -15.51 -29.37
CA HIS A 123 -10.29 -14.44 -28.38
C HIS A 123 -8.96 -13.64 -28.52
N LEU A 124 -8.06 -14.00 -29.43
CA LEU A 124 -6.80 -13.28 -29.63
C LEU A 124 -6.93 -11.95 -30.41
N PRO A 125 -7.82 -11.78 -31.41
CA PRO A 125 -7.96 -10.52 -32.15
C PRO A 125 -8.42 -9.33 -31.29
N MET A 126 -9.30 -9.56 -30.31
CA MET A 126 -9.74 -8.53 -29.36
C MET A 126 -8.60 -8.07 -28.44
N LEU A 127 -7.75 -8.99 -27.95
CA LEU A 127 -6.60 -8.66 -27.11
C LEU A 127 -5.56 -7.79 -27.82
N LYS A 128 -5.43 -7.94 -29.15
CA LYS A 128 -4.50 -7.16 -29.99
C LYS A 128 -4.94 -5.71 -30.25
N LYS A 129 -6.16 -5.31 -29.85
CA LYS A 129 -6.73 -3.97 -30.09
C LYS A 129 -6.76 -3.05 -28.85
N LEU A 130 -6.06 -3.41 -27.77
CA LEU A 130 -6.19 -2.75 -26.48
C LEU A 130 -5.03 -1.79 -26.17
N ASP A 131 -5.33 -0.53 -25.87
CA ASP A 131 -4.46 0.35 -25.10
C ASP A 131 -4.38 -0.14 -23.64
N ALA A 132 -3.54 -1.15 -23.42
CA ALA A 132 -3.49 -1.90 -22.18
C ALA A 132 -2.66 -1.19 -21.09
N VAL A 133 -3.21 -1.10 -19.87
CA VAL A 133 -2.42 -0.74 -18.68
C VAL A 133 -1.48 -1.90 -18.33
N LEU A 134 -0.17 -1.64 -18.27
CA LEU A 134 0.83 -2.68 -18.01
C LEU A 134 0.71 -3.24 -16.57
N VAL A 135 0.17 -4.46 -16.46
CA VAL A 135 0.19 -5.27 -15.23
C VAL A 135 1.32 -6.28 -15.34
N THR A 136 2.24 -6.29 -14.37
CA THR A 136 3.37 -7.25 -14.35
C THR A 136 3.43 -8.04 -13.04
N PRO A 137 3.69 -9.36 -13.06
CA PRO A 137 3.81 -10.16 -11.84
C PRO A 137 5.08 -9.84 -11.02
N ARG A 138 6.07 -9.15 -11.60
CA ARG A 138 7.32 -8.77 -10.93
C ARG A 138 7.38 -7.26 -10.73
N HIS A 139 7.32 -6.83 -9.46
CA HIS A 139 7.46 -5.43 -9.04
C HIS A 139 8.70 -4.72 -9.61
N SER A 140 9.80 -5.45 -9.86
CA SER A 140 10.99 -4.92 -10.53
C SER A 140 10.73 -4.49 -11.97
N VAL A 141 9.96 -5.24 -12.76
CA VAL A 141 9.64 -4.88 -14.15
C VAL A 141 8.76 -3.64 -14.17
N ARG A 142 7.70 -3.61 -13.36
CA ARG A 142 6.86 -2.42 -13.15
C ARG A 142 7.68 -1.17 -12.83
N ASN A 143 8.68 -1.27 -11.96
CA ASN A 143 9.50 -0.12 -11.57
C ASN A 143 10.44 0.37 -12.68
N HIS A 144 11.03 -0.53 -13.48
CA HIS A 144 11.81 -0.13 -14.66
C HIS A 144 10.93 0.52 -15.72
N TRP A 145 9.75 -0.05 -16.00
CA TRP A 145 8.80 0.51 -16.96
C TRP A 145 8.25 1.87 -16.49
N ASN A 146 7.91 2.00 -15.20
CA ASN A 146 7.55 3.28 -14.58
C ASN A 146 8.63 4.35 -14.77
N ARG A 147 9.92 4.03 -14.59
CA ARG A 147 11.01 5.00 -14.82
C ARG A 147 11.23 5.27 -16.31
N TYR A 148 11.14 4.27 -17.18
CA TYR A 148 11.24 4.47 -18.63
C TYR A 148 10.13 5.38 -19.16
N ALA A 149 8.86 5.09 -18.82
CA ALA A 149 7.71 5.90 -19.21
C ALA A 149 7.81 7.34 -18.69
N LEU A 150 8.29 7.54 -17.45
CA LEU A 150 8.55 8.86 -16.90
C LEU A 150 9.68 9.59 -17.63
N CYS A 151 10.80 8.92 -17.91
CA CYS A 151 11.89 9.51 -18.69
C CYS A 151 11.51 9.81 -20.15
N LYS A 152 10.58 9.06 -20.75
CA LYS A 152 9.96 9.40 -22.05
C LYS A 152 9.10 10.66 -21.90
N HIS A 153 8.13 10.65 -20.97
CA HIS A 153 7.26 11.80 -20.69
C HIS A 153 8.04 13.12 -20.47
N CYS A 154 9.11 13.09 -19.67
CA CYS A 154 9.96 14.27 -19.44
C CYS A 154 10.65 14.80 -20.70
N LYS A 155 11.01 13.94 -21.66
CA LYS A 155 11.56 14.35 -22.96
C LYS A 155 10.46 14.91 -23.85
N ASP A 156 9.37 14.16 -24.01
CA ASP A 156 8.29 14.47 -24.96
C ASP A 156 7.52 15.75 -24.57
N SER A 157 7.43 16.05 -23.27
CA SER A 157 6.76 17.25 -22.73
C SER A 157 7.70 18.38 -22.31
N GLY A 158 9.02 18.19 -22.43
CA GLY A 158 10.04 19.14 -21.92
C GLY A 158 10.08 19.30 -20.39
N GLN A 159 9.31 18.51 -19.62
CA GLN A 159 9.17 18.65 -18.18
C GLN A 159 10.36 18.06 -17.40
N ARG A 160 10.79 18.76 -16.34
CA ARG A 160 11.92 18.37 -15.50
C ARG A 160 11.55 17.22 -14.55
N LEU A 161 12.47 16.27 -14.41
CA LEU A 161 12.37 15.10 -13.54
C LEU A 161 13.00 15.41 -12.17
N PHE A 162 12.18 15.59 -11.15
CA PHE A 162 12.63 15.86 -9.78
C PHE A 162 12.84 14.57 -8.99
N LYS A 163 14.05 14.37 -8.47
CA LYS A 163 14.41 13.33 -7.50
C LYS A 163 14.37 13.90 -6.08
N CYS A 164 13.50 13.34 -5.25
CA CYS A 164 13.28 13.78 -3.87
C CYS A 164 13.68 12.66 -2.91
N SER A 165 14.85 12.77 -2.26
CA SER A 165 15.24 11.85 -1.20
C SER A 165 14.45 12.13 0.09
N ALA A 166 14.18 11.09 0.89
CA ALA A 166 13.42 11.22 2.13
C ALA A 166 14.22 11.92 3.25
N GLU A 167 13.54 12.71 4.08
CA GLU A 167 14.16 13.30 5.27
C GLU A 167 14.07 12.30 6.45
N ASP A 168 15.21 11.73 6.84
CA ASP A 168 15.33 10.89 8.02
C ASP A 168 15.97 11.64 9.20
N THR A 169 15.41 11.46 10.39
CA THR A 169 15.91 12.06 11.64
C THR A 169 15.85 11.09 12.82
N ILE A 170 16.72 11.29 13.81
CA ILE A 170 16.65 10.64 15.14
C ILE A 170 16.60 11.75 16.19
N GLY A 171 15.57 11.74 17.04
CA GLY A 171 15.42 12.76 18.09
C GLY A 171 15.39 14.21 17.57
N ARG A 172 14.78 14.43 16.38
CA ARG A 172 14.78 15.68 15.59
C ARG A 172 16.14 16.11 15.02
N LYS A 173 17.24 15.38 15.26
CA LYS A 173 18.55 15.63 14.62
C LYS A 173 18.66 14.86 13.31
N PRO A 174 19.38 15.37 12.29
CA PRO A 174 19.68 14.62 11.07
C PRO A 174 20.56 13.40 11.39
N LEU A 175 20.45 12.34 10.58
CA LEU A 175 21.29 11.14 10.73
C LEU A 175 22.78 11.43 10.50
N SER A 176 23.64 10.83 11.32
CA SER A 176 25.09 10.72 11.04
C SER A 176 25.36 9.77 9.87
N ASP A 177 26.55 9.81 9.27
CA ASP A 177 26.86 8.97 8.11
C ASP A 177 26.87 7.47 8.42
N GLN A 178 27.24 7.10 9.66
CA GLN A 178 27.06 5.74 10.16
C GLN A 178 25.58 5.33 10.23
N GLU A 179 24.70 6.22 10.71
CA GLU A 179 23.25 5.97 10.77
C GLU A 179 22.61 5.93 9.38
N ARG A 180 23.02 6.81 8.46
CA ARG A 180 22.62 6.77 7.03
C ARG A 180 23.00 5.44 6.39
N THR A 181 24.23 5.00 6.60
CA THR A 181 24.73 3.71 6.11
C THR A 181 23.90 2.55 6.66
N LEU A 182 23.54 2.57 7.95
CA LEU A 182 22.67 1.57 8.58
C LEU A 182 21.23 1.58 8.01
N VAL A 183 20.69 2.76 7.67
CA VAL A 183 19.39 2.89 6.96
C VAL A 183 19.47 2.29 5.55
N GLN A 184 20.50 2.62 4.78
CA GLN A 184 20.68 2.07 3.42
C GLN A 184 20.87 0.55 3.44
N GLN A 185 21.71 0.03 4.34
CA GLN A 185 21.85 -1.41 4.57
C GLN A 185 20.54 -2.07 4.99
N ARG A 186 19.73 -1.41 5.83
CA ARG A 186 18.39 -1.89 6.20
C ARG A 186 17.47 -1.95 4.98
N ALA A 187 17.43 -0.91 4.14
CA ALA A 187 16.61 -0.87 2.93
C ALA A 187 17.02 -1.98 1.95
N ALA A 188 18.31 -2.18 1.72
CA ALA A 188 18.83 -3.29 0.91
C ALA A 188 18.42 -4.66 1.48
N ARG A 189 18.59 -4.89 2.79
CA ARG A 189 18.17 -6.13 3.48
C ARG A 189 16.64 -6.35 3.46
N GLN A 190 15.84 -5.28 3.40
CA GLN A 190 14.38 -5.39 3.28
C GLN A 190 13.93 -5.86 1.88
N LYS A 191 14.65 -5.54 0.80
CA LYS A 191 14.32 -6.04 -0.56
C LYS A 191 14.21 -7.57 -0.65
N HIS A 192 14.85 -8.31 0.27
CA HIS A 192 14.85 -9.77 0.32
C HIS A 192 13.90 -10.38 1.38
N LYS A 193 13.13 -9.59 2.14
CA LYS A 193 12.23 -10.10 3.20
C LYS A 193 10.76 -9.90 2.85
N ARG A 194 10.00 -11.00 2.78
CA ARG A 194 8.54 -11.02 2.49
C ARG A 194 7.71 -10.08 3.39
N ASN A 195 8.14 -9.82 4.62
CA ASN A 195 7.49 -8.85 5.51
C ASN A 195 7.93 -7.40 5.22
N ASN A 196 7.49 -6.87 4.08
CA ASN A 196 7.52 -5.42 3.81
C ASN A 196 6.47 -4.72 4.67
N GLN A 197 6.84 -4.44 5.93
CA GLN A 197 6.13 -3.47 6.76
C GLN A 197 6.15 -2.12 6.03
N ILE A 198 4.97 -1.53 5.78
CA ILE A 198 4.82 -0.35 4.90
C ILE A 198 5.63 0.82 5.46
N THR A 199 6.77 1.09 4.81
CA THR A 199 7.65 2.23 5.07
C THR A 199 7.65 3.12 3.83
N LEU A 200 7.62 4.43 4.03
CA LEU A 200 7.69 5.40 2.95
C LEU A 200 9.01 5.23 2.15
N ALA A 201 8.95 5.57 0.86
CA ALA A 201 10.07 5.41 -0.07
C ALA A 201 11.36 6.13 0.39
N ASP A 202 12.49 5.68 -0.13
CA ASP A 202 13.82 6.26 0.13
C ASP A 202 14.09 7.46 -0.77
N GLU A 203 13.78 7.30 -2.05
CA GLU A 203 13.76 8.34 -3.06
C GLU A 203 12.48 8.17 -3.88
N ILE A 204 11.85 9.29 -4.25
CA ILE A 204 10.77 9.36 -5.23
C ILE A 204 11.20 10.21 -6.42
N GLU A 205 10.64 9.90 -7.58
CA GLU A 205 10.83 10.66 -8.81
C GLU A 205 9.47 11.25 -9.20
N LEU A 206 9.45 12.54 -9.56
CA LEU A 206 8.26 13.34 -9.84
C LEU A 206 8.47 14.16 -11.13
N ALA A 207 7.40 14.36 -11.90
CA ALA A 207 7.33 15.36 -12.97
C ALA A 207 5.88 15.84 -13.12
N ILE A 208 5.69 17.05 -13.65
CA ILE A 208 4.37 17.56 -14.01
C ILE A 208 3.82 16.74 -15.18
N GLY A 209 2.52 16.40 -15.14
CA GLY A 209 1.85 15.46 -16.05
C GLY A 209 2.01 13.98 -15.66
N MET A 210 2.83 13.65 -14.66
CA MET A 210 3.04 12.25 -14.26
C MET A 210 1.79 11.66 -13.58
N LYS A 211 1.31 10.52 -14.08
CA LYS A 211 0.24 9.74 -13.46
C LYS A 211 0.73 9.05 -12.17
N VAL A 212 -0.05 9.16 -11.11
CA VAL A 212 0.28 8.73 -9.75
C VAL A 212 -0.84 7.90 -9.11
N MET A 213 -0.46 7.10 -8.10
CA MET A 213 -1.36 6.41 -7.19
C MET A 213 -0.93 6.67 -5.75
N VAL A 214 -1.88 7.11 -4.93
CA VAL A 214 -1.74 7.26 -3.47
C VAL A 214 -1.56 5.87 -2.83
N THR A 215 -0.60 5.72 -1.90
CA THR A 215 -0.18 4.41 -1.35
C THR A 215 -0.49 4.22 0.14
N ASP A 216 -1.16 5.17 0.77
CA ASP A 216 -1.49 5.19 2.20
C ASP A 216 -2.81 5.96 2.33
N ASN A 217 -3.61 5.70 3.36
CA ASN A 217 -4.85 6.46 3.51
C ASN A 217 -4.50 7.87 3.98
N ILE A 218 -4.66 8.85 3.09
CA ILE A 218 -4.34 10.25 3.37
C ILE A 218 -5.50 10.91 4.10
N GLU A 219 -6.69 10.79 3.51
CA GLU A 219 -7.98 11.16 4.07
C GLU A 219 -9.07 10.22 3.49
N THR A 220 -9.84 9.54 4.35
CA THR A 220 -10.82 8.53 3.86
C THR A 220 -12.06 9.18 3.28
N ASP A 221 -12.53 10.23 3.93
CA ASP A 221 -13.89 10.75 3.72
C ASP A 221 -13.98 11.60 2.44
N LEU A 222 -12.81 11.97 1.90
CA LEU A 222 -12.61 12.65 0.62
C LEU A 222 -12.22 11.69 -0.52
N ASP A 223 -12.28 10.37 -0.31
CA ASP A 223 -11.79 9.31 -1.20
C ASP A 223 -10.26 9.39 -1.54
N ILE A 224 -9.44 10.02 -0.68
CA ILE A 224 -7.98 10.13 -0.85
C ILE A 224 -7.28 8.94 -0.15
N THR A 225 -7.60 7.74 -0.64
CA THR A 225 -7.22 6.45 -0.04
C THR A 225 -6.11 5.73 -0.82
N ASN A 226 -5.53 4.68 -0.23
CA ASN A 226 -4.58 3.80 -0.90
C ASN A 226 -5.23 3.17 -2.15
N GLY A 227 -4.66 3.42 -3.33
CA GLY A 227 -5.23 3.03 -4.63
C GLY A 227 -5.85 4.17 -5.43
N ALA A 228 -6.16 5.32 -4.79
CA ALA A 228 -6.67 6.51 -5.48
C ALA A 228 -5.65 7.00 -6.53
N ARG A 229 -6.13 7.24 -7.76
CA ARG A 229 -5.30 7.62 -8.91
C ARG A 229 -5.48 9.08 -9.27
N GLY A 230 -4.43 9.68 -9.83
CA GLY A 230 -4.45 11.04 -10.32
C GLY A 230 -3.24 11.38 -11.18
N GLU A 231 -3.04 12.67 -11.39
CA GLU A 231 -1.97 13.25 -12.19
C GLU A 231 -1.36 14.44 -11.45
N ILE A 232 -0.03 14.54 -11.40
CA ILE A 232 0.65 15.72 -10.85
C ILE A 232 0.40 16.90 -11.79
N VAL A 233 -0.29 17.93 -11.32
CA VAL A 233 -0.48 19.18 -12.07
C VAL A 233 0.55 20.23 -11.70
N ASP A 234 1.11 20.19 -10.49
CA ASP A 234 2.17 21.10 -10.05
C ASP A 234 2.99 20.51 -8.88
N ILE A 235 4.21 21.03 -8.68
CA ILE A 235 5.16 20.63 -7.63
C ILE A 235 5.68 21.89 -6.94
N ILE A 236 5.03 22.30 -5.84
CA ILE A 236 5.44 23.50 -5.09
C ILE A 236 6.63 23.15 -4.21
N LEU A 237 7.79 23.71 -4.57
CA LEU A 237 9.08 23.45 -3.92
C LEU A 237 9.15 24.03 -2.50
N ASP A 238 10.21 23.70 -1.78
CA ASP A 238 10.52 24.32 -0.49
C ASP A 238 11.16 25.71 -0.70
N PRO A 239 10.72 26.78 -0.01
CA PRO A 239 11.34 28.11 -0.13
C PRO A 239 12.83 28.19 0.23
N ARG A 240 13.41 27.13 0.81
CA ARG A 240 14.85 27.00 1.12
C ARG A 240 15.66 26.36 -0.01
N GLU A 241 15.01 25.86 -1.06
CA GLU A 241 15.68 25.35 -2.25
C GLU A 241 16.31 26.53 -3.03
N ALA A 242 17.57 26.40 -3.43
CA ALA A 242 18.28 27.43 -4.18
C ALA A 242 17.86 27.42 -5.68
N ALA A 243 18.45 28.31 -6.48
CA ALA A 243 18.32 28.27 -7.94
C ALA A 243 18.62 26.85 -8.46
N LEU A 244 17.63 26.26 -9.14
CA LEU A 244 17.67 24.84 -9.52
C LEU A 244 18.71 24.60 -10.62
N PRO A 245 19.62 23.62 -10.48
CA PRO A 245 20.68 23.38 -11.46
C PRO A 245 20.11 23.05 -12.85
N GLU A 246 20.71 23.61 -13.89
CA GLU A 246 20.28 23.38 -15.28
C GLU A 246 20.33 21.89 -15.63
N GLY A 247 19.26 21.40 -16.28
CA GLY A 247 19.15 20.00 -16.66
C GLY A 247 17.73 19.44 -16.55
N CYS A 248 17.54 18.31 -17.25
CA CYS A 248 16.28 17.58 -17.33
C CYS A 248 16.03 16.67 -16.10
N GLU A 249 17.06 16.26 -15.36
CA GLU A 249 16.93 15.55 -14.09
C GLU A 249 17.56 16.39 -12.96
N VAL A 250 16.78 16.66 -11.92
CA VAL A 250 17.12 17.57 -10.82
C VAL A 250 16.99 16.83 -9.50
N LYS A 251 18.05 16.78 -8.69
CA LYS A 251 17.96 16.24 -7.33
C LYS A 251 17.74 17.38 -6.34
N LEU A 252 16.57 17.41 -5.72
CA LEU A 252 16.21 18.43 -4.73
C LEU A 252 16.93 18.16 -3.40
N ARG A 253 17.31 19.24 -2.72
CA ARG A 253 17.92 19.23 -1.39
C ARG A 253 16.88 19.06 -0.29
N TYR A 254 15.71 19.66 -0.46
CA TYR A 254 14.57 19.55 0.45
C TYR A 254 13.40 18.80 -0.22
N LEU A 255 12.49 18.28 0.59
CA LEU A 255 11.21 17.79 0.06
C LEU A 255 10.37 18.99 -0.39
N PRO A 256 9.66 18.93 -1.54
CA PRO A 256 8.67 19.93 -1.91
C PRO A 256 7.70 20.23 -0.76
N SER A 257 7.19 21.46 -0.69
CA SER A 257 6.21 21.91 0.30
C SER A 257 4.90 21.11 0.20
N TYR A 258 4.39 20.95 -1.02
CA TYR A 258 3.24 20.11 -1.36
C TYR A 258 3.24 19.78 -2.86
N ILE A 259 2.58 18.68 -3.24
CA ILE A 259 2.40 18.27 -4.64
C ILE A 259 0.93 18.41 -4.98
N LEU A 260 0.59 19.18 -6.01
CA LEU A 260 -0.79 19.29 -6.47
C LEU A 260 -1.12 18.12 -7.39
N VAL A 261 -2.11 17.32 -7.01
CA VAL A 261 -2.56 16.15 -7.78
C VAL A 261 -4.02 16.29 -8.16
N LYS A 262 -4.32 16.25 -9.46
CA LYS A 262 -5.68 16.11 -9.97
C LYS A 262 -6.10 14.65 -9.86
N LEU A 263 -6.99 14.33 -8.92
CA LEU A 263 -7.51 12.98 -8.74
C LEU A 263 -8.56 12.63 -9.81
N THR A 264 -8.58 11.36 -10.24
CA THR A 264 -9.56 10.87 -11.22
C THR A 264 -10.96 10.73 -10.61
N ARG A 265 -11.05 10.51 -9.29
CA ARG A 265 -12.26 10.52 -8.47
C ARG A 265 -11.87 11.02 -7.08
N THR A 266 -12.67 11.90 -6.49
CA THR A 266 -12.55 12.37 -5.10
C THR A 266 -13.89 12.99 -4.67
N ARG A 267 -14.14 13.08 -3.36
CA ARG A 267 -15.25 13.87 -2.77
C ARG A 267 -14.77 15.20 -2.18
N ALA A 268 -13.50 15.54 -2.35
CA ALA A 268 -12.98 16.84 -1.97
C ALA A 268 -13.78 17.96 -2.67
N THR A 269 -14.36 18.85 -1.89
CA THR A 269 -14.88 20.12 -2.41
C THR A 269 -13.76 20.88 -3.10
N ARG A 270 -14.10 21.65 -4.13
CA ARG A 270 -13.12 22.48 -4.83
C ARG A 270 -12.51 23.49 -3.86
N LEU A 271 -11.21 23.37 -3.63
CA LEU A 271 -10.45 24.31 -2.82
C LEU A 271 -10.30 25.64 -3.58
N GLU A 272 -10.39 26.76 -2.86
CA GLU A 272 -10.22 28.08 -3.44
C GLU A 272 -8.83 28.24 -4.08
N GLY A 273 -8.76 28.96 -5.20
CA GLY A 273 -7.54 29.08 -6.01
C GLY A 273 -7.14 27.83 -6.81
N LEU A 274 -7.74 26.66 -6.55
CA LEU A 274 -7.40 25.41 -7.25
C LEU A 274 -8.45 25.00 -8.31
N GLY A 275 -8.01 24.13 -9.22
CA GLY A 275 -8.85 23.48 -10.23
C GLY A 275 -9.68 22.34 -9.65
N GLU A 276 -10.68 21.90 -10.40
CA GLU A 276 -11.56 20.79 -9.99
C GLU A 276 -10.78 19.48 -9.80
N ASN A 277 -11.08 18.80 -8.69
CA ASN A 277 -10.43 17.57 -8.24
C ASN A 277 -8.91 17.69 -7.98
N VAL A 278 -8.35 18.91 -7.93
CA VAL A 278 -6.95 19.15 -7.57
C VAL A 278 -6.81 19.25 -6.05
N VAL A 279 -6.00 18.37 -5.45
CA VAL A 279 -5.74 18.35 -4.00
C VAL A 279 -4.24 18.48 -3.70
N PRO A 280 -3.85 19.23 -2.65
CA PRO A 280 -2.47 19.29 -2.17
C PRO A 280 -2.13 18.04 -1.35
N ILE A 281 -1.34 17.14 -1.93
CA ILE A 281 -0.75 16.03 -1.19
C ILE A 281 0.40 16.59 -0.34
N GLN A 282 0.49 16.14 0.92
CA GLN A 282 1.52 16.53 1.89
C GLN A 282 2.41 15.35 2.31
N VAL A 283 3.60 15.64 2.85
CA VAL A 283 4.52 14.62 3.39
C VAL A 283 3.96 13.94 4.65
N LYS A 284 3.86 12.61 4.62
CA LYS A 284 3.49 11.81 5.81
C LYS A 284 4.75 11.47 6.63
N LYS A 285 4.56 11.15 7.91
CA LYS A 285 5.62 10.72 8.85
C LYS A 285 5.45 9.24 9.21
N ARG A 286 6.50 8.43 9.06
CA ARG A 286 6.52 7.02 9.50
C ARG A 286 7.84 6.72 10.24
N SER A 287 7.79 5.88 11.28
CA SER A 287 8.95 5.57 12.13
C SER A 287 9.39 4.12 11.97
N PHE A 288 10.70 3.87 11.96
CA PHE A 288 11.28 2.52 11.95
C PHE A 288 12.54 2.44 12.82
N LYS A 289 12.98 1.22 13.16
CA LYS A 289 14.15 1.01 14.04
C LYS A 289 15.39 0.59 13.25
N ILE A 290 16.53 1.16 13.58
CA ILE A 290 17.87 0.68 13.18
C ILE A 290 18.61 0.17 14.41
N SER A 291 19.47 -0.83 14.23
CA SER A 291 20.24 -1.44 15.32
C SER A 291 21.69 -1.62 14.89
N TYR A 292 22.63 -1.35 15.79
CA TYR A 292 24.06 -1.43 15.58
C TYR A 292 24.77 -1.89 16.86
N ARG A 293 26.00 -2.42 16.75
CA ARG A 293 26.83 -2.67 17.93
C ARG A 293 27.54 -1.38 18.34
N SER A 294 27.50 -1.06 19.62
CA SER A 294 28.41 -0.10 20.25
C SER A 294 29.84 -0.66 20.23
N GLU A 295 30.82 0.21 20.50
CA GLU A 295 32.21 -0.17 20.74
C GLU A 295 32.31 -1.12 21.96
N GLU A 296 31.45 -0.92 22.97
CA GLU A 296 31.23 -1.84 24.10
C GLU A 296 30.57 -3.20 23.72
N GLY A 297 30.44 -3.52 22.42
CA GLY A 297 29.78 -4.73 21.91
C GLY A 297 28.24 -4.79 22.06
N LYS A 298 27.67 -4.03 23.00
CA LYS A 298 26.22 -3.92 23.28
C LYS A 298 25.46 -3.51 22.01
N THR A 299 24.33 -4.17 21.71
CA THR A 299 23.50 -3.82 20.55
C THR A 299 22.55 -2.67 20.88
N LEU A 300 22.88 -1.47 20.43
CA LEU A 300 22.05 -0.28 20.54
C LEU A 300 20.98 -0.27 19.44
N THR A 301 19.79 0.25 19.76
CA THR A 301 18.68 0.37 18.80
C THR A 301 18.08 1.78 18.86
N ARG A 302 18.13 2.50 17.73
CA ARG A 302 17.58 3.85 17.58
C ARG A 302 16.33 3.83 16.71
N THR A 303 15.42 4.78 16.93
CA THR A 303 14.19 4.92 16.13
C THR A 303 14.33 6.12 15.20
N VAL A 304 14.39 5.84 13.90
CA VAL A 304 14.40 6.83 12.81
C VAL A 304 12.97 7.27 12.54
N GLN A 305 12.77 8.58 12.35
CA GLN A 305 11.54 9.20 11.85
C GLN A 305 11.79 9.66 10.41
N ARG A 306 11.05 9.08 9.46
CA ARG A 306 11.08 9.41 8.03
C ARG A 306 9.93 10.34 7.66
N ARG A 307 10.23 11.42 6.93
CA ARG A 307 9.26 12.21 6.15
C ARG A 307 9.44 11.89 4.67
N GLN A 308 8.35 11.61 3.97
CA GLN A 308 8.29 11.46 2.51
C GLN A 308 6.83 11.46 2.06
N TYR A 309 6.56 11.66 0.78
CA TYR A 309 5.23 11.53 0.20
C TYR A 309 4.73 10.09 0.15
N ALA A 310 3.42 9.90 0.36
CA ALA A 310 2.74 8.60 0.32
C ALA A 310 2.13 8.33 -1.06
N ILE A 311 2.96 8.42 -2.12
CA ILE A 311 2.55 8.24 -3.52
C ILE A 311 3.51 7.31 -4.25
N SER A 312 3.00 6.70 -5.33
CA SER A 312 3.76 5.87 -6.26
C SER A 312 3.45 6.23 -7.70
N ARG A 313 4.42 5.94 -8.58
CA ARG A 313 4.32 6.15 -10.02
C ARG A 313 3.45 5.07 -10.66
N VAL A 314 2.60 5.46 -11.60
CA VAL A 314 1.79 4.53 -12.41
C VAL A 314 2.00 4.86 -13.87
N SER A 315 2.76 4.05 -14.61
CA SER A 315 2.77 4.12 -16.06
C SER A 315 1.40 3.70 -16.62
N VAL A 316 0.75 4.60 -17.35
CA VAL A 316 -0.20 4.21 -18.40
C VAL A 316 0.61 4.14 -19.69
N PRO A 317 0.66 2.99 -20.40
CA PRO A 317 1.31 2.94 -21.70
C PRO A 317 0.56 3.81 -22.71
N GLN A 318 1.16 4.90 -23.16
CA GLN A 318 0.80 5.53 -24.42
C GLN A 318 1.59 4.83 -25.53
N MET A 319 0.99 3.79 -26.11
CA MET A 319 1.51 3.15 -27.32
C MET A 319 1.09 3.97 -28.55
N HIS A 320 1.76 5.10 -28.74
CA HIS A 320 2.01 5.57 -30.10
C HIS A 320 3.10 4.67 -30.69
N LEU A 321 2.64 3.67 -31.44
CA LEU A 321 3.39 2.87 -32.41
C LEU A 321 3.14 3.46 -33.81
#